data_AF-A0A7C1KW70-F1
#
_entry.id   AF-A0A7C1KW70-F1
#
_cell.length_a   1.000
_cell.length_b   1.000
_cell.length_c   1.000
_cell.angle_alpha   90.00
_cell.angle_beta   90.00
_cell.angle_gamma   90.00
#
_symmetry.space_group_name_H-M   'P 1'
#
loop_
_entity.id
_entity.type
_entity.pdbx_description
1 polymer ?
#
loop_
_entity_poly.entity_id
_entity_poly.type
_entity_poly.pdbx_seq_one_letter_code
_entity_poly.pdbx_strand_id
1 'polypeptide(L)'
;MNNEHYCQISKNGFALAVSGVMGALYVICAAFVALWPDFSLQLFGWLVHLVNVEKFAGDVAVTFSGFTLGLVQAVVYTYIGAWLVAWLHNKFCGSNK
;
A
#
# COMPACT_ATOMS: atom_id res chain seq x y z
N MET A 1 -31.00 -23.57 -11.41
CA MET A 1 -29.62 -23.20 -10.99
C MET A 1 -29.61 -21.70 -10.85
N ASN A 2 -29.72 -21.17 -9.63
CA ASN A 2 -29.78 -19.73 -9.38
C ASN A 2 -28.38 -19.14 -9.59
N ASN A 3 -28.21 -18.35 -10.64
CA ASN A 3 -27.01 -17.56 -10.88
C ASN A 3 -27.06 -16.32 -9.98
N GLU A 4 -26.80 -16.51 -8.68
CA GLU A 4 -26.62 -15.39 -7.76
C GLU A 4 -25.28 -14.74 -8.08
N HIS A 5 -25.31 -13.61 -8.77
CA HIS A 5 -24.14 -12.77 -8.99
C HIS A 5 -23.61 -12.29 -7.64
N TYR A 6 -22.58 -12.96 -7.12
CA TYR A 6 -21.86 -12.62 -5.89
C TYR A 6 -21.08 -11.32 -6.08
N CYS A 7 -21.79 -10.20 -6.14
CA CYS A 7 -21.21 -8.88 -6.31
C CYS A 7 -20.92 -8.17 -4.97
N GLN A 8 -20.95 -8.92 -3.87
CA GLN A 8 -20.61 -8.40 -2.56
C GLN A 8 -19.26 -8.96 -2.10
N ILE A 9 -18.27 -8.07 -2.09
CA ILE A 9 -16.97 -8.36 -1.48
C ILE A 9 -17.08 -8.20 0.04
N SER A 10 -16.52 -9.16 0.77
CA SER A 10 -16.31 -9.00 2.22
C SER A 10 -15.31 -7.87 2.47
N LYS A 11 -15.81 -6.72 2.93
CA LYS A 11 -15.00 -5.50 3.12
C LYS A 11 -13.81 -5.74 4.05
N ASN A 12 -14.05 -6.48 5.15
CA ASN A 12 -13.01 -6.76 6.15
C ASN A 12 -12.03 -7.82 5.64
N GLY A 13 -12.51 -8.88 4.96
CA GLY A 13 -11.65 -9.93 4.43
C GLY A 13 -10.75 -9.43 3.30
N PHE A 14 -11.31 -8.62 2.39
CA PHE A 14 -10.56 -7.99 1.31
C PHE A 14 -9.55 -6.97 1.85
N ALA A 15 -9.97 -6.08 2.77
CA ALA A 15 -9.08 -5.11 3.36
C ALA A 15 -7.90 -5.78 4.09
N LEU A 16 -8.14 -6.87 4.82
CA LEU A 16 -7.12 -7.60 5.56
C LEU A 16 -6.15 -8.34 4.65
N ALA A 17 -6.64 -8.96 3.57
CA ALA A 17 -5.79 -9.60 2.58
C ALA A 17 -4.88 -8.60 1.86
N VAL A 18 -5.45 -7.46 1.42
CA VAL A 18 -4.70 -6.42 0.70
C VAL A 18 -3.69 -5.74 1.62
N SER A 19 -4.05 -5.43 2.87
CA SER A 19 -3.12 -4.86 3.84
C SER A 19 -1.98 -5.82 4.20
N GLY A 20 -2.28 -7.13 4.28
CA GLY A 20 -1.26 -8.16 4.54
C GLY A 20 -0.24 -8.27 3.40
N VAL A 21 -0.72 -8.30 2.15
CA VAL A 21 0.16 -8.31 0.96
C VAL A 21 1.00 -7.03 0.88
N MET A 22 0.39 -5.88 1.15
CA MET A 22 1.12 -4.60 1.15
C MET A 22 2.18 -4.54 2.26
N GLY A 23 1.88 -5.09 3.45
CA GLY A 23 2.87 -5.22 4.52
C GLY A 23 4.07 -6.06 4.10
N ALA A 24 3.84 -7.20 3.45
CA ALA A 24 4.92 -8.05 2.93
C ALA A 24 5.74 -7.33 1.85
N LEU A 25 5.07 -6.65 0.91
CA LEU A 25 5.73 -5.84 -0.11
C LEU A 25 6.57 -4.72 0.51
N TYR A 26 6.06 -4.04 1.54
CA TYR A 26 6.81 -3.00 2.24
C TYR A 26 8.12 -3.54 2.83
N VAL A 27 8.08 -4.72 3.47
CA VAL A 27 9.29 -5.36 4.02
C VAL A 27 10.32 -5.63 2.92
N ILE A 28 9.88 -6.16 1.78
CA ILE A 28 10.76 -6.43 0.62
C ILE A 28 11.35 -5.11 0.08
N CYS A 29 10.52 -4.08 -0.10
CA CYS A 29 10.95 -2.78 -0.57
C CYS A 29 11.95 -2.12 0.40
N ALA A 30 11.72 -2.23 1.70
CA ALA A 30 12.64 -1.69 2.71
C ALA A 30 13.98 -2.44 2.73
N ALA A 31 13.96 -3.77 2.59
CA ALA A 31 15.19 -4.56 2.46
C ALA A 31 15.98 -4.15 1.20
N PHE A 32 15.28 -3.92 0.08
CA PHE A 32 15.90 -3.46 -1.16
C PHE A 32 16.53 -2.07 -1.04
N VAL A 33 15.83 -1.12 -0.38
CA VAL A 33 16.37 0.22 -0.09
C VAL A 33 17.57 0.15 0.84
N ALA A 34 17.57 -0.75 1.83
CA ALA A 34 18.69 -0.93 2.75
C ALA A 34 19.95 -1.50 2.07
N LEU A 35 19.78 -2.33 1.04
CA LEU A 35 20.89 -2.91 0.27
C LEU A 35 21.39 -1.97 -0.84
N TRP A 36 20.48 -1.26 -1.51
CA TRP A 36 20.77 -0.37 -2.64
C TRP A 36 20.00 0.95 -2.55
N PRO A 37 20.45 1.88 -1.69
CA PRO A 37 19.78 3.17 -1.48
C PRO A 37 19.84 4.05 -2.74
N ASP A 38 21.01 4.19 -3.38
CA ASP A 38 21.19 5.04 -4.56
C ASP A 38 20.27 4.67 -5.74
N PHE A 39 20.16 3.37 -6.02
CA PHE A 39 19.29 2.86 -7.08
C PHE A 39 17.81 3.10 -6.75
N SER A 40 17.43 2.93 -5.47
CA SER A 40 16.06 3.18 -5.03
C SER A 40 15.67 4.66 -5.19
N LEU A 41 16.58 5.58 -4.85
CA LEU A 41 16.36 7.01 -5.02
C LEU A 41 16.21 7.42 -6.49
N GLN A 42 17.01 6.85 -7.39
CA GLN A 42 16.87 7.07 -8.84
C GLN A 42 15.53 6.57 -9.37
N LEU A 43 15.12 5.35 -8.95
CA LEU A 43 13.83 4.77 -9.35
C LEU A 43 12.65 5.62 -8.85
N PHE A 44 12.69 6.11 -7.61
CA PHE A 44 11.69 7.02 -7.06
C PHE A 44 11.66 8.37 -7.79
N GLY A 45 12.81 8.89 -8.20
CA GLY A 45 12.90 10.09 -9.03
C GLY A 45 12.15 9.94 -10.35
N TRP A 46 12.25 8.78 -11.01
CA TRP A 46 11.53 8.48 -12.26
C TRP A 46 10.04 8.24 -12.06
N LEU A 47 9.66 7.44 -11.05
CA LEU A 47 8.27 7.04 -10.82
C LEU A 47 7.39 8.17 -10.28
N VAL A 48 7.94 9.04 -9.42
CA VAL A 48 7.15 10.05 -8.68
C VAL A 48 7.43 11.47 -9.18
N HIS A 49 8.22 11.64 -10.26
CA HIS A 49 8.64 12.97 -10.76
C HIS A 49 9.20 13.86 -9.62
N LEU A 50 9.86 13.25 -8.64
CA LEU A 50 10.32 13.97 -7.46
C LEU A 50 11.59 14.76 -7.82
N VAL A 51 11.41 16.02 -8.23
CA VAL A 51 12.50 16.92 -8.70
C VAL A 51 13.47 17.38 -7.61
N ASN A 52 13.51 16.75 -6.43
CA ASN A 52 14.35 17.15 -5.30
C ASN A 52 14.70 15.98 -4.36
N VAL A 53 15.07 14.82 -4.91
CA VAL A 53 15.38 13.63 -4.12
C VAL A 53 16.56 13.85 -3.17
N GLU A 54 17.58 14.60 -3.60
CA GLU A 54 18.79 14.89 -2.81
C GLU A 54 18.51 15.66 -1.51
N LYS A 55 17.47 16.50 -1.48
CA LYS A 55 17.10 17.28 -0.28
C LYS A 55 16.46 16.43 0.82
N PHE A 56 15.86 15.29 0.45
CA PHE A 56 15.21 14.37 1.39
C PHE A 56 16.06 13.14 1.70
N ALA A 57 17.06 12.82 0.85
CA ALA A 57 17.91 11.64 0.97
C ALA A 57 19.14 11.82 1.90
N GLY A 58 19.60 13.06 2.11
CA GLY A 58 20.86 13.35 2.80
C GLY A 58 20.96 12.91 4.26
N ASP A 59 19.84 12.58 4.92
CA ASP A 59 19.79 12.27 6.36
C ASP A 59 18.77 11.15 6.72
N VAL A 60 18.16 10.49 5.73
CA VAL A 60 17.23 9.37 5.97
C VAL A 60 18.01 8.08 6.16
N ALA A 61 18.61 7.94 7.33
CA ALA A 61 18.99 6.63 7.82
C ALA A 61 17.72 5.77 7.98
N VAL A 62 17.72 4.55 7.43
CA VAL A 62 16.69 3.54 7.71
C VAL A 62 16.82 3.14 9.18
N THR A 63 16.24 3.95 10.07
CA THR A 63 16.19 3.65 11.49
C THR A 63 15.10 2.60 11.73
N PHE A 64 15.35 1.69 12.68
CA PHE A 64 14.37 0.65 13.04
C PHE A 64 13.02 1.26 13.47
N SER A 65 13.05 2.42 14.14
CA SER A 65 11.86 3.21 14.48
C SER A 65 11.14 3.73 13.23
N GLY A 66 11.86 4.30 12.26
CA GLY A 66 11.25 4.79 11.03
C GLY A 66 10.63 3.67 10.18
N PHE A 67 11.30 2.52 10.11
CA PHE A 67 10.80 1.35 9.40
C PHE A 67 9.52 0.78 10.03
N THR A 68 9.50 0.60 11.35
CA THR A 68 8.33 0.03 12.04
C THR A 68 7.12 0.96 11.98
N LEU A 69 7.33 2.26 12.18
CA LEU A 69 6.25 3.27 12.02
C LEU A 69 5.75 3.33 10.58
N GLY A 70 6.65 3.31 9.59
CA GLY A 70 6.29 3.28 8.18
C GLY A 70 5.54 2.02 7.77
N LEU A 71 5.93 0.85 8.31
CA LEU A 71 5.24 -0.42 8.08
C LEU A 71 3.82 -0.39 8.64
N VAL A 72 3.65 0.05 9.89
CA VAL A 72 2.32 0.18 10.51
C VAL A 72 1.47 1.16 9.71
N GLN A 73 2.03 2.30 9.33
CA GLN A 73 1.32 3.29 8.52
C GLN A 73 0.90 2.73 7.17
N ALA A 74 1.79 2.02 6.45
CA ALA A 74 1.48 1.41 5.17
C ALA A 74 0.33 0.38 5.30
N VAL A 75 0.41 -0.51 6.29
CA VAL A 75 -0.64 -1.51 6.54
C VAL A 75 -1.98 -0.86 6.87
N VAL A 76 -1.99 0.12 7.78
CA VAL A 76 -3.23 0.81 8.22
C VAL A 76 -3.84 1.61 7.08
N TYR A 77 -3.05 2.39 6.34
CA TYR A 77 -3.55 3.23 5.26
C TYR A 77 -4.07 2.38 4.09
N THR A 78 -3.37 1.29 3.76
CA THR A 78 -3.84 0.35 2.75
C THR A 78 -5.10 -0.39 3.20
N TYR A 79 -5.21 -0.76 4.47
CA TYR A 79 -6.43 -1.37 5.01
C TYR A 79 -7.62 -0.42 4.87
N ILE A 80 -7.47 0.85 5.26
CA ILE A 80 -8.53 1.87 5.12
C ILE A 80 -8.88 2.10 3.65
N GLY A 81 -7.87 2.23 2.78
CA GLY A 81 -8.08 2.42 1.34
C GLY A 81 -8.82 1.23 0.71
N ALA A 82 -8.38 0.01 0.97
CA ALA A 82 -9.03 -1.20 0.48
C ALA A 82 -10.45 -1.38 1.05
N TRP A 83 -10.68 -0.99 2.30
CA TRP A 83 -12.01 -0.99 2.91
C TRP A 83 -12.95 0.02 2.22
N LEU A 84 -12.47 1.23 1.92
CA LEU A 84 -13.22 2.23 1.18
C LEU A 84 -13.54 1.77 -0.24
N VAL A 85 -12.58 1.16 -0.93
CA VAL A 85 -12.78 0.60 -2.27
C VAL A 85 -13.81 -0.53 -2.24
N ALA A 86 -13.71 -1.45 -1.27
CA ALA A 86 -14.69 -2.53 -1.10
C ALA A 86 -16.09 -1.99 -0.75
N TRP A 87 -16.17 -0.94 0.08
CA TRP A 87 -17.43 -0.26 0.38
C TRP A 87 -18.04 0.38 -0.86
N LEU A 88 -17.23 1.09 -1.65
CA LEU A 88 -17.66 1.76 -2.87
C LEU A 88 -18.11 0.75 -3.93
N HIS A 89 -17.35 -0.34 -4.12
CA HIS A 89 -17.70 -1.45 -5.00
C HIS A 89 -19.06 -2.04 -4.63
N ASN A 90 -19.27 -2.34 -3.35
CA ASN A 90 -20.54 -2.90 -2.87
C ASN A 90 -21.70 -1.90 -3.02
N LYS A 91 -21.44 -0.59 -2.89
CA LYS A 91 -22.45 0.46 -3.10
C LYS A 91 -22.88 0.53 -4.57
N PHE A 92 -21.93 0.57 -5.50
CA PHE A 92 -22.26 0.62 -6.94
C PHE A 92 -22.86 -0.68 -7.45
N CYS A 93 -22.43 -1.82 -6.93
CA CYS A 93 -23.01 -3.09 -7.36
C CYS A 93 -24.40 -3.36 -6.78
N GLY A 94 -24.71 -2.81 -5.60
CA GLY A 94 -26.06 -2.87 -5.02
C GLY A 94 -27.06 -1.84 -5.56
N SER A 95 -26.60 -0.85 -6.34
CA SER A 95 -27.43 0.27 -6.81
C SER A 95 -28.21 0.00 -8.11
N ASN A 96 -28.15 -1.21 -8.66
CA ASN A 96 -29.04 -1.64 -9.76
C ASN A 96 -30.28 -2.38 -9.20
N LYS A 97 -31.07 -1.68 -8.39
CA LYS A 97 -32.46 -2.08 -8.07
C LYS A 97 -33.38 -0.91 -8.35
#